data_AF-A0A2E8XG36-F1
#
_entry.id   AF-A0A2E8XG36-F1
#
_cell.length_a   1.000
_cell.length_b   1.000
_cell.length_c   1.000
_cell.angle_alpha   90.00
_cell.angle_beta   90.00
_cell.angle_gamma   90.00
#
_symmetry.space_group_name_H-M   'P 1'
#
loop_
_entity.id
_entity.type
_entity.pdbx_description
1 polymer ?
#
loop_
_entity_poly.entity_id
_entity_poly.type
_entity_poly.pdbx_seq_one_letter_code
_entity_poly.pdbx_strand_id
1 'polypeptide(L)'
;MGEVLDTFELKHVSTTYSEDNQGNVLTYFNCRGNAAGFGLVYDTAIFLNLQSDAQSGDLTRIGHAFARDGSYVTGHGKGSWQRIPDEHAWKTEVVFNIDDGTQIRSVGELRLDTEIHAGTNYSVDD
;
A
#
# COMPACT_ATOMS: atom_id res chain seq x y z
N MET A 1 8.06 -10.01 16.23
CA MET A 1 6.89 -9.35 15.63
C MET A 1 7.08 -7.90 15.95
N GLY A 2 7.25 -7.08 14.90
CA GLY A 2 7.69 -5.70 15.05
C GLY A 2 6.81 -4.90 15.99
N GLU A 3 7.41 -3.87 16.59
CA GLU A 3 6.69 -2.85 17.33
C GLU A 3 5.71 -2.14 16.40
N VAL A 4 4.51 -1.83 16.92
CA VAL A 4 3.55 -1.00 16.21
C VAL A 4 4.09 0.43 16.12
N LEU A 5 4.33 0.92 14.91
CA LEU A 5 4.81 2.27 14.66
C LEU A 5 3.64 3.25 14.51
N ASP A 6 2.66 2.91 13.67
CA ASP A 6 1.47 3.70 13.47
C ASP A 6 0.32 2.92 12.80
N THR A 7 -0.81 3.60 12.60
CA THR A 7 -1.91 3.14 11.75
C THR A 7 -2.13 4.11 10.60
N PHE A 8 -2.69 3.60 9.50
CA PHE A 8 -3.07 4.41 8.35
C PHE A 8 -4.50 4.12 7.88
N GLU A 9 -5.10 5.12 7.25
CA GLU A 9 -6.35 5.00 6.50
C GLU A 9 -6.26 5.90 5.26
N LEU A 10 -6.37 5.28 4.08
CA LEU A 10 -6.26 5.93 2.78
C LEU A 10 -7.50 5.62 1.95
N LYS A 11 -8.09 6.64 1.35
CA LYS A 11 -9.22 6.49 0.45
C LYS A 11 -8.75 6.55 -0.99
N HIS A 12 -9.32 5.71 -1.84
CA HIS A 12 -9.13 5.79 -3.29
C HIS A 12 -9.48 7.17 -3.85
N VAL A 13 -8.71 7.58 -4.86
CA VAL A 13 -8.88 8.84 -5.57
C VAL A 13 -9.04 8.60 -7.07
N SER A 14 -8.25 7.70 -7.63
CA SER A 14 -8.28 7.39 -9.06
C SER A 14 -7.60 6.07 -9.37
N THR A 15 -7.94 5.49 -10.52
CA THR A 15 -7.24 4.33 -11.07
C THR A 15 -6.63 4.72 -12.41
N THR A 16 -5.40 4.27 -12.66
CA THR A 16 -4.75 4.35 -13.97
C THR A 16 -4.36 2.95 -14.40
N TYR A 17 -4.41 2.68 -15.70
CA TYR A 17 -4.00 1.40 -16.28
C TYR A 17 -2.89 1.65 -17.28
N SER A 18 -1.90 0.76 -17.31
CA SER A 18 -0.88 0.73 -18.37
C SER A 18 -0.51 -0.71 -18.68
N GLU A 19 0.32 -0.89 -19.71
CA GLU A 19 0.97 -2.16 -20.01
C GLU A 19 2.48 -1.98 -19.91
N ASP A 20 3.19 -2.98 -19.37
CA ASP A 20 4.64 -3.02 -19.43
C ASP A 20 5.14 -3.52 -20.80
N ASN A 21 6.46 -3.53 -20.99
CA ASN A 21 7.08 -3.96 -22.26
C ASN A 21 6.87 -5.47 -22.57
N GLN A 22 6.32 -6.24 -21.63
CA GLN A 22 6.00 -7.66 -21.79
C GLN A 22 4.50 -7.89 -22.04
N GLY A 23 3.70 -6.81 -22.11
CA GLY A 23 2.24 -6.88 -22.26
C GLY A 23 1.51 -7.21 -20.96
N ASN A 24 2.17 -7.11 -19.80
CA ASN A 24 1.48 -7.27 -18.51
C ASN A 24 0.70 -6.00 -18.19
N VAL A 25 -0.55 -6.15 -17.76
CA VAL A 25 -1.38 -5.03 -17.33
C VAL A 25 -0.99 -4.60 -15.92
N LEU A 26 -0.70 -3.32 -15.75
CA LEU A 26 -0.45 -2.67 -14.47
C LEU A 26 -1.66 -1.84 -14.08
N THR A 27 -2.23 -2.15 -12.91
CA THR A 27 -3.32 -1.36 -12.32
C THR A 27 -2.77 -0.50 -11.19
N TYR A 28 -2.78 0.82 -11.38
CA TYR A 28 -2.35 1.82 -10.40
C TYR A 28 -3.56 2.32 -9.64
N PHE A 29 -3.71 1.87 -8.40
CA PHE A 29 -4.78 2.24 -7.50
C PHE A 29 -4.28 3.36 -6.57
N ASN A 30 -4.65 4.60 -6.87
CA ASN A 30 -4.13 5.78 -6.18
C ASN A 30 -5.01 6.11 -4.98
N CYS A 31 -4.40 6.25 -3.82
CA CYS A 31 -5.04 6.53 -2.55
C CYS A 31 -4.46 7.77 -1.88
N ARG A 32 -5.28 8.42 -1.06
CA ARG A 32 -4.90 9.56 -0.23
C ARG A 32 -5.52 9.44 1.15
N GLY A 33 -4.76 9.77 2.18
CA GLY A 33 -5.29 9.80 3.54
C GLY A 33 -4.23 10.12 4.57
N ASN A 34 -4.38 9.59 5.79
CA ASN A 34 -3.45 9.88 6.87
C ASN A 34 -2.79 8.60 7.39
N ALA A 35 -1.52 8.71 7.75
CA ALA A 35 -0.83 7.75 8.61
C ALA A 35 -0.39 8.47 9.88
N ALA A 36 -0.58 7.86 11.05
CA ALA A 36 -0.38 8.58 12.31
C ALA A 36 1.09 8.99 12.54
N GLY A 37 2.06 8.26 11.98
CA GLY A 37 3.49 8.60 12.00
C GLY A 37 3.92 9.55 10.89
N PHE A 38 3.25 9.52 9.72
CA PHE A 38 3.69 10.25 8.52
C PHE A 38 2.81 11.43 8.09
N GLY A 39 1.70 11.70 8.78
CA GLY A 39 0.81 12.81 8.41
C GLY A 39 0.00 12.49 7.14
N LEU A 40 -0.08 13.46 6.21
CA LEU A 40 -0.83 13.33 4.96
C LEU A 40 -0.04 12.50 3.95
N VAL A 41 -0.62 11.39 3.49
CA VAL A 41 0.00 10.40 2.60
C VAL A 41 -0.72 10.33 1.26
N TYR A 42 0.07 10.23 0.20
CA TYR A 42 -0.36 9.84 -1.15
C TYR A 42 0.34 8.54 -1.51
N ASP A 43 -0.44 7.51 -1.85
CA ASP A 43 0.06 6.16 -2.12
C ASP A 43 -0.51 5.64 -3.44
N THR A 44 0.30 4.91 -4.19
CA THR A 44 -0.11 4.19 -5.38
C THR A 44 0.18 2.72 -5.18
N ALA A 45 -0.88 1.92 -5.04
CA ALA A 45 -0.82 0.47 -5.06
C ALA A 45 -0.83 -0.02 -6.51
N ILE A 46 0.21 -0.75 -6.92
CA ILE A 46 0.40 -1.26 -8.28
C ILE A 46 0.20 -2.77 -8.25
N PHE A 47 -0.88 -3.21 -8.89
CA PHE A 47 -1.22 -4.62 -9.06
C PHE A 47 -0.80 -5.10 -10.46
N LEU A 48 -0.06 -6.20 -10.51
CA LEU A 48 0.37 -6.84 -11.76
C LEU A 48 -0.66 -7.89 -12.19
N ASN A 49 -1.12 -7.81 -13.44
CA ASN A 49 -2.01 -8.80 -14.07
C ASN A 49 -3.19 -9.21 -13.18
N LEU A 50 -3.91 -8.21 -12.65
CA LEU A 50 -5.07 -8.45 -11.81
C LEU A 50 -6.19 -9.14 -12.62
N GLN A 51 -6.40 -10.43 -12.37
CA GLN A 51 -7.44 -11.24 -13.04
C GLN A 51 -8.68 -11.42 -12.15
N SER A 52 -9.83 -11.73 -12.76
CA SER A 52 -11.13 -11.84 -12.07
C SER A 52 -11.19 -12.95 -11.01
N ASP A 53 -10.39 -14.01 -11.15
CA ASP A 53 -10.32 -15.18 -10.26
C ASP A 53 -9.04 -15.23 -9.42
N ALA A 54 -8.14 -14.25 -9.56
CA ALA A 54 -6.90 -14.18 -8.81
C ALA A 54 -7.20 -14.13 -7.30
N GLN A 55 -6.64 -15.09 -6.55
CA GLN A 55 -6.78 -15.18 -5.09
C GLN A 55 -5.67 -14.42 -4.36
N SER A 56 -4.56 -14.15 -5.03
CA SER A 56 -3.41 -13.45 -4.50
C SER A 56 -2.53 -12.95 -5.63
N GLY A 57 -1.61 -12.05 -5.33
CA GLY A 57 -0.59 -11.64 -6.28
C GLY A 57 0.44 -10.69 -5.67
N ASP A 58 1.38 -10.28 -6.51
CA ASP A 58 2.39 -9.30 -6.13
C ASP A 58 1.78 -7.90 -6.04
N LEU A 59 2.31 -7.12 -5.09
CA LEU A 59 1.92 -5.74 -4.85
C LEU A 59 3.17 -4.89 -4.71
N THR A 60 3.25 -3.83 -5.51
CA THR A 60 4.19 -2.73 -5.27
C THR A 60 3.42 -1.53 -4.76
N ARG A 61 3.94 -0.83 -3.74
CA ARG A 61 3.37 0.42 -3.25
C ARG A 61 4.42 1.51 -3.30
N ILE A 62 4.06 2.65 -3.86
CA ILE A 62 4.94 3.81 -3.98
C ILE A 62 4.17 5.02 -3.51
N GLY A 63 4.74 5.79 -2.61
CA GLY A 63 4.05 6.95 -2.07
C GLY A 63 5.00 8.01 -1.55
N HIS A 64 4.39 9.11 -1.14
CA HIS A 64 5.05 10.15 -0.37
C HIS A 64 4.15 10.64 0.75
N ALA A 65 4.77 11.27 1.73
CA ALA A 65 4.09 11.89 2.85
C ALA A 65 4.58 13.32 3.07
N PHE A 66 3.66 14.19 3.50
CA PHE A 66 3.99 15.43 4.17
C PHE A 66 3.99 15.15 5.66
N ALA A 67 5.17 14.84 6.20
CA ALA A 67 5.36 14.51 7.60
C ALA A 67 5.03 15.71 8.49
N ARG A 68 4.71 15.43 9.75
CA ARG A 68 4.24 16.47 10.70
C ARG A 68 5.31 17.48 11.07
N ASP A 69 6.57 17.11 10.94
CA ASP A 69 7.72 18.02 11.10
C ASP A 69 7.94 18.92 9.86
N GLY A 70 7.12 18.77 8.81
CA GLY A 70 7.20 19.51 7.57
C GLY A 70 8.12 18.88 6.52
N SER A 71 8.73 17.73 6.81
CA SER A 71 9.55 17.02 5.83
C SER A 71 8.69 16.35 4.75
N TYR A 72 9.28 16.22 3.56
CA TYR A 72 8.73 15.42 2.46
C TYR A 72 9.49 14.10 2.43
N VAL A 73 8.75 13.00 2.58
CA VAL A 73 9.32 11.65 2.69
C VAL A 73 8.76 10.78 1.58
N THR A 74 9.60 9.99 0.93
CA THR A 74 9.19 9.02 -0.08
C THR A 74 9.38 7.59 0.41
N GLY A 75 8.44 6.71 0.03
CA GLY A 75 8.46 5.30 0.37
C GLY A 75 8.24 4.44 -0.86
N HIS A 76 9.05 3.40 -1.01
CA HIS A 76 8.88 2.38 -2.03
C HIS A 76 8.89 1.00 -1.39
N GLY A 77 7.81 0.24 -1.58
CA GLY A 77 7.63 -1.06 -0.98
C GLY A 77 7.21 -2.14 -1.97
N LYS A 78 7.64 -3.36 -1.68
CA LYS A 78 7.22 -4.57 -2.38
C LYS A 78 6.63 -5.57 -1.40
N GLY A 79 5.68 -6.35 -1.88
CA GLY A 79 5.03 -7.39 -1.10
C GLY A 79 3.92 -8.06 -1.89
N SER A 80 2.83 -8.40 -1.22
CA SER A 80 1.75 -9.18 -1.81
C SER A 80 0.38 -8.74 -1.32
N TRP A 81 -0.64 -9.19 -2.04
CA TRP A 81 -2.03 -9.11 -1.64
C TRP A 81 -2.69 -10.49 -1.71
N GLN A 82 -3.73 -10.70 -0.92
CA GLN A 82 -4.52 -11.93 -0.88
C GLN A 82 -5.99 -11.59 -0.65
N ARG A 83 -6.91 -12.28 -1.35
CA ARG A 83 -8.34 -12.19 -1.07
C ARG A 83 -8.63 -12.68 0.33
N ILE A 84 -9.50 -11.97 1.03
CA ILE A 84 -10.08 -12.45 2.28
C ILE A 84 -11.31 -13.30 1.90
N PRO A 85 -11.35 -14.60 2.27
CA PRO A 85 -12.48 -15.47 1.96
C PRO A 85 -13.81 -14.88 2.45
N ASP A 86 -14.84 -14.99 1.62
CA ASP A 86 -16.20 -14.50 1.89
C ASP A 86 -16.33 -12.99 2.16
N GLU A 87 -15.28 -12.22 1.89
CA GLU A 87 -15.26 -10.77 2.05
C GLU A 87 -14.95 -10.02 0.76
N HIS A 88 -15.46 -8.80 0.65
CA HIS A 88 -15.14 -7.88 -0.44
C HIS A 88 -13.89 -7.07 -0.11
N ALA A 89 -12.82 -7.78 0.27
CA ALA A 89 -11.61 -7.19 0.82
C ALA A 89 -10.36 -8.00 0.47
N TRP A 90 -9.24 -7.31 0.32
CA TRP A 90 -7.91 -7.91 0.16
C TRP A 90 -7.01 -7.54 1.32
N LYS A 91 -6.35 -8.55 1.90
CA LYS A 91 -5.23 -8.33 2.80
C LYS A 91 -4.00 -7.95 1.98
N THR A 92 -3.27 -6.95 2.43
CA THR A 92 -2.00 -6.49 1.83
C THR A 92 -0.88 -6.55 2.85
N GLU A 93 0.31 -6.98 2.43
CA GLU A 93 1.51 -6.94 3.25
C GLU A 93 2.69 -6.47 2.40
N VAL A 94 3.34 -5.38 2.82
CA VAL A 94 4.39 -4.69 2.06
C VAL A 94 5.50 -4.25 2.99
N VAL A 95 6.76 -4.49 2.62
CA VAL A 95 7.92 -3.87 3.29
C VAL A 95 8.34 -2.65 2.49
N PHE A 96 8.28 -1.47 3.11
CA PHE A 96 8.71 -0.20 2.53
C PHE A 96 10.15 0.10 2.91
N ASN A 97 10.89 0.63 1.94
CA ASN A 97 12.12 1.38 2.17
C ASN A 97 11.77 2.86 2.07
N ILE A 98 12.08 3.60 3.13
CA ILE A 98 11.92 5.05 3.21
C ILE A 98 13.25 5.70 2.80
N ASP A 99 13.18 6.88 2.19
CA ASP A 99 14.37 7.61 1.71
C ASP A 99 15.35 8.02 2.81
N ASP A 100 14.90 8.12 4.06
CA ASP A 100 15.73 8.33 5.24
C ASP A 100 16.50 7.08 5.70
N GLY A 101 16.32 5.94 5.01
CA GLY A 101 16.94 4.65 5.30
C GLY A 101 16.13 3.76 6.24
N THR A 102 15.01 4.25 6.78
CA THR A 102 14.11 3.46 7.62
C THR A 102 13.41 2.38 6.78
N GLN A 103 13.20 1.21 7.38
CA GLN A 103 12.32 0.20 6.84
C GLN A 103 11.10 0.00 7.74
N ILE A 104 9.93 -0.14 7.12
CA ILE A 104 8.68 -0.44 7.83
C ILE A 104 7.96 -1.59 7.14
N ARG A 105 7.32 -2.44 7.93
CA ARG A 105 6.41 -3.48 7.45
C ARG A 105 4.98 -2.98 7.59
N SER A 106 4.29 -2.81 6.48
CA SER A 106 2.91 -2.38 6.40
C SER A 106 1.99 -3.58 6.22
N VAL A 107 1.05 -3.79 7.14
CA VAL A 107 -0.01 -4.81 7.03
C VAL A 107 -1.34 -4.08 6.99
N GLY A 108 -2.14 -4.32 5.95
CA GLY A 108 -3.41 -3.63 5.77
C GLY A 108 -4.47 -4.46 5.07
N GLU A 109 -5.63 -3.84 4.93
CA GLU A 109 -6.81 -4.37 4.27
C GLU A 109 -7.36 -3.32 3.31
N LEU A 110 -7.46 -3.67 2.03
CA LEU A 110 -8.15 -2.89 1.00
C LEU A 110 -9.58 -3.40 0.87
N ARG A 111 -10.52 -2.62 1.38
CA ARG A 111 -11.96 -2.83 1.24
C ARG A 111 -12.42 -2.39 -0.14
N LEU A 112 -12.93 -3.31 -0.95
CA LEU A 112 -13.36 -3.05 -2.34
C LEU A 112 -14.76 -2.42 -2.42
N ASP A 113 -15.57 -2.59 -1.37
CA ASP A 113 -16.92 -2.01 -1.25
C ASP A 113 -16.90 -0.52 -0.87
N THR A 114 -15.88 -0.09 -0.14
CA THR A 114 -15.72 1.30 0.35
C THR A 114 -14.54 2.03 -0.25
N GLU A 115 -13.66 1.29 -0.95
CA GLU A 115 -12.43 1.79 -1.56
C GLU A 115 -11.48 2.42 -0.52
N ILE A 116 -11.49 1.85 0.69
CA ILE A 116 -10.63 2.25 1.81
C ILE A 116 -9.53 1.22 1.99
N HIS A 117 -8.29 1.71 2.06
CA HIS A 117 -7.12 0.94 2.46
C HIS A 117 -6.67 1.39 3.85
N ALA A 118 -6.84 0.52 4.85
CA ALA A 118 -6.45 0.82 6.23
C ALA A 118 -5.53 -0.27 6.78
N GLY A 119 -4.73 0.07 7.79
CA GLY A 119 -3.79 -0.90 8.35
C GLY A 119 -2.88 -0.35 9.42
N THR A 120 -1.84 -1.13 9.71
CA THR A 120 -0.85 -0.87 10.76
C THR A 120 0.54 -1.03 10.17
N ASN A 121 1.42 -0.07 10.47
CA ASN A 121 2.84 -0.17 10.16
C ASN A 121 3.61 -0.63 11.39
N TYR A 122 4.59 -1.50 11.16
CA TYR A 122 5.42 -2.13 12.17
C TYR A 122 6.90 -1.90 11.88
N SER A 123 7.74 -1.96 12.91
CA SER A 123 9.18 -2.11 12.70
C SER A 123 9.46 -3.41 11.93
N VAL A 124 10.52 -3.39 11.12
CA VAL A 124 11.10 -4.64 10.62
C VAL A 124 12.03 -5.13 11.74
N ASP A 125 11.63 -6.17 12.47
CA ASP A 125 12.54 -6.84 13.42
C ASP A 125 13.62 -7.59 12.63
N ASP A 126 14.88 -7.52 13.09
CA ASP A 126 15.96 -8.43 12.68
C ASP A 126 15.68 -9.89 13.14
#